data_AF-A0A3Q0FS55-F1
#
_entry.id   AF-A0A3Q0FS55-F1
#
_cell.length_a   1.000
_cell.length_b   1.000
_cell.length_c   1.000
_cell.angle_alpha   90.00
_cell.angle_beta   90.00
_cell.angle_gamma   90.00
#
_symmetry.space_group_name_H-M   'P 1'
#
loop_
_entity.id
_entity.type
_entity.pdbx_description
1 polymer ?
#
loop_
_entity_poly.entity_id
_entity_poly.type
_entity_poly.pdbx_seq_one_letter_code
_entity_poly.pdbx_strand_id
1 'polypeptide(L)'
;MRSLQQQLCAFVWARAQGPGAVRAKATVGATVPGRLKSLEELPGPSVLRCLYWYLLRGYLLHMHDLQGIFKQRYGSLWKQHMGPYMTVNVACPELLEHVLRQEGRFPTRCDMALWKEHRDLRGQAYGPLTEDGERWHRLRQGLDRRDR
;
A
#
# COMPACT_ATOMS: atom_id res chain seq x y z
N MET A 1 13.09 3.48 26.66
CA MET A 1 13.68 4.17 25.49
C MET A 1 14.32 3.12 24.59
N ARG A 2 13.55 2.56 23.65
CA ARG A 2 14.07 1.63 22.63
C ARG A 2 14.08 2.38 21.30
N SER A 3 15.26 2.35 20.69
CA SER A 3 15.73 3.16 19.57
C SER A 3 14.76 3.21 18.38
N LEU A 4 14.49 4.45 17.93
CA LEU A 4 13.74 4.83 16.73
C LEU A 4 14.35 4.32 15.40
N GLN A 5 15.39 3.49 15.46
CA GLN A 5 16.14 3.03 14.31
C GLN A 5 15.77 1.60 13.86
N GLN A 6 14.93 0.87 14.61
CA GLN A 6 14.53 -0.50 14.27
C GLN A 6 13.16 -0.65 13.57
N GLN A 7 12.41 0.43 13.34
CA GLN A 7 11.07 0.36 12.72
C GLN A 7 11.02 0.71 11.22
N LEU A 8 12.15 1.02 10.58
CA LEU A 8 12.16 1.53 9.20
C LEU A 8 12.42 0.48 8.09
N CYS A 9 12.50 -0.83 8.38
CA CYS A 9 12.94 -1.81 7.37
C CYS A 9 11.95 -2.94 6.99
N ALA A 10 10.73 -2.99 7.52
CA ALA A 10 9.89 -4.18 7.36
C ALA A 10 8.87 -4.15 6.21
N PHE A 11 9.11 -3.48 5.07
CA PHE A 11 8.21 -3.55 3.91
C PHE A 11 8.92 -3.50 2.55
N VAL A 12 10.09 -4.13 2.44
CA VAL A 12 10.73 -4.43 1.15
C VAL A 12 10.79 -5.95 0.98
N TRP A 13 9.85 -6.45 0.18
CA TRP A 13 10.02 -7.56 -0.77
C TRP A 13 10.99 -8.69 -0.35
N ALA A 14 10.45 -9.75 0.26
CA ALA A 14 11.19 -11.00 0.45
C ALA A 14 10.41 -12.21 -0.10
N ARG A 15 10.95 -12.73 -1.21
CA ARG A 15 10.83 -14.08 -1.77
C ARG A 15 9.78 -14.32 -2.87
N ALA A 16 10.28 -14.17 -4.09
CA ALA A 16 9.76 -14.76 -5.32
C ALA A 16 9.81 -16.31 -5.33
N GLN A 17 8.83 -16.94 -5.98
CA GLN A 17 8.91 -17.99 -7.03
C GLN A 17 7.83 -19.10 -6.92
N GLY A 18 7.14 -19.37 -8.05
CA GLY A 18 6.28 -20.54 -8.31
C GLY A 18 5.44 -20.39 -9.61
N PRO A 19 5.38 -21.37 -10.55
CA PRO A 19 4.91 -21.16 -11.93
C PRO A 19 3.47 -21.67 -12.25
N GLY A 20 2.86 -21.10 -13.32
CA GLY A 20 1.75 -21.68 -14.14
C GLY A 20 0.43 -20.86 -14.13
N ALA A 21 0.12 -20.02 -15.15
CA ALA A 21 -0.63 -20.29 -16.42
C ALA A 21 -2.19 -20.29 -16.21
N VAL A 22 -3.13 -19.66 -16.98
CA VAL A 22 -3.21 -19.00 -18.29
C VAL A 22 -4.32 -17.89 -18.33
N ARG A 23 -3.92 -16.72 -18.86
CA ARG A 23 -4.56 -15.67 -19.71
C ARG A 23 -6.09 -15.44 -19.84
N ALA A 24 -6.50 -14.21 -19.51
CA ALA A 24 -7.31 -13.34 -20.38
C ALA A 24 -6.51 -12.04 -20.67
N LYS A 25 -6.56 -11.50 -21.90
CA LYS A 25 -5.70 -10.38 -22.36
C LYS A 25 -6.24 -9.03 -21.87
N ALA A 26 -5.63 -8.47 -20.83
CA ALA A 26 -5.48 -7.02 -20.71
C ALA A 26 -4.23 -6.59 -21.50
N THR A 27 -4.31 -5.45 -22.20
CA THR A 27 -3.20 -4.87 -22.96
C THR A 27 -2.14 -4.32 -21.99
N VAL A 28 -1.37 -5.21 -21.37
CA VAL A 28 -0.10 -4.88 -20.74
C VAL A 28 0.87 -4.64 -21.91
N GLY A 29 1.36 -3.41 -22.06
CA GLY A 29 2.41 -3.10 -23.04
C GLY A 29 3.52 -4.14 -22.91
N ALA A 30 3.82 -4.82 -24.03
CA ALA A 30 4.74 -5.95 -24.06
C ALA A 30 6.09 -5.56 -23.44
N THR A 31 6.35 -6.07 -22.22
CA THR A 31 7.70 -6.03 -21.65
C THR A 31 8.53 -7.10 -22.36
N VAL A 32 9.44 -6.63 -23.21
CA VAL A 32 10.64 -7.35 -23.68
C VAL A 32 11.21 -8.19 -22.53
N PRO A 33 11.70 -9.43 -22.77
CA PRO A 33 12.35 -10.24 -21.75
C PRO A 33 13.60 -9.51 -21.29
N GLY A 34 13.46 -8.75 -20.21
CA GLY A 34 14.42 -7.77 -19.75
C GLY A 34 14.37 -7.67 -18.24
N ARG A 35 15.53 -7.35 -17.67
CA ARG A 35 15.80 -7.01 -16.27
C ARG A 35 14.55 -6.53 -15.50
N LEU A 36 14.27 -7.15 -14.36
CA LEU A 36 13.25 -6.67 -13.42
C LEU A 36 13.57 -5.21 -13.07
N LYS A 37 12.61 -4.33 -13.35
CA LYS A 37 12.72 -2.90 -13.06
C LYS A 37 12.69 -2.68 -11.56
N SER A 38 13.57 -1.83 -11.06
CA SER A 38 13.59 -1.49 -9.65
C SER A 38 12.49 -0.48 -9.31
N LEU A 39 12.24 -0.29 -8.01
CA LEU A 39 11.26 0.68 -7.51
C LEU A 39 11.60 2.12 -7.94
N GLU A 40 12.88 2.42 -8.12
CA GLU A 40 13.40 3.71 -8.58
C GLU A 40 12.93 4.01 -10.02
N GLU A 41 12.80 2.98 -10.84
CA GLU A 41 12.39 3.08 -12.25
C GLU A 41 10.87 3.20 -12.44
N LEU A 42 10.06 3.02 -11.38
CA LEU A 42 8.62 3.24 -11.48
C LEU A 42 8.31 4.71 -11.83
N PRO A 43 7.38 4.95 -12.77
CA PRO A 43 6.97 6.30 -13.11
C PRO A 43 6.25 6.93 -11.92
N GLY A 44 6.29 8.27 -11.85
CA GLY A 44 5.60 9.00 -10.79
C GLY A 44 5.98 10.47 -10.75
N PRO A 45 5.18 11.30 -10.04
CA PRO A 45 5.60 12.64 -9.70
C PRO A 45 6.83 12.61 -8.77
N SER A 46 7.72 13.59 -8.94
CA SER A 46 8.74 13.87 -7.93
C SER A 46 8.10 14.41 -6.65
N VAL A 47 8.84 14.42 -5.54
CA VAL A 47 8.34 14.93 -4.24
C VAL A 47 7.84 16.38 -4.35
N LEU A 48 8.61 17.27 -5.00
CA LEU A 48 8.19 18.66 -5.22
C LEU A 48 6.91 18.75 -6.07
N ARG A 49 6.77 17.87 -7.05
CA ARG A 49 5.56 17.83 -7.88
C ARG A 49 4.36 17.32 -7.07
N CYS A 50 4.55 16.36 -6.16
CA CYS A 50 3.50 15.94 -5.23
C CYS A 50 3.03 17.14 -4.38
N LEU A 51 3.96 17.87 -3.76
CA LEU A 51 3.65 19.06 -2.95
C LEU A 51 2.90 20.14 -3.75
N TYR A 52 3.32 20.39 -4.99
CA TYR A 52 2.60 21.29 -5.90
C TYR A 52 1.15 20.87 -6.12
N TRP A 53 0.89 19.58 -6.40
CA TRP A 53 -0.47 19.08 -6.61
C TRP A 53 -1.31 19.15 -5.34
N TYR A 54 -0.76 18.73 -4.20
CA TYR A 54 -1.52 18.69 -2.95
C TYR A 54 -1.84 20.09 -2.43
N LEU A 55 -0.84 20.97 -2.36
CA LEU A 55 -0.95 22.27 -1.70
C LEU A 55 -1.36 23.36 -2.68
N LEU A 56 -0.55 23.61 -3.72
CA LEU A 56 -0.76 24.75 -4.62
C LEU A 56 -1.94 24.55 -5.56
N ARG A 57 -2.21 23.31 -5.97
CA ARG A 57 -3.38 22.96 -6.79
C ARG A 57 -4.59 22.55 -5.96
N GLY A 58 -4.46 22.46 -4.63
CA GLY A 58 -5.59 22.24 -3.71
C GLY A 58 -6.19 20.82 -3.73
N TYR A 59 -5.43 19.80 -4.14
CA TYR A 59 -5.95 18.43 -4.23
C TYR A 59 -5.95 17.65 -2.91
N LEU A 60 -5.51 18.24 -1.78
CA LEU A 60 -5.55 17.55 -0.48
C LEU A 60 -6.94 17.00 -0.10
N LEU A 61 -8.01 17.70 -0.48
CA LEU A 61 -9.40 17.25 -0.26
C LEU A 61 -10.00 16.50 -1.46
N HIS A 62 -9.28 16.44 -2.58
CA HIS A 62 -9.71 15.85 -3.85
C HIS A 62 -8.72 14.79 -4.33
N MET A 63 -8.15 14.03 -3.38
CA MET A 63 -7.08 13.06 -3.65
C MET A 63 -7.53 11.94 -4.61
N HIS A 64 -8.81 11.58 -4.60
CA HIS A 64 -9.39 10.60 -5.50
C HIS A 64 -9.36 11.07 -6.97
N ASP A 65 -9.66 12.35 -7.23
CA ASP A 65 -9.54 12.93 -8.57
C ASP A 65 -8.07 12.92 -9.04
N LEU A 66 -7.17 13.25 -8.11
CA LEU A 66 -5.73 13.24 -8.38
C LEU A 66 -5.22 11.84 -8.75
N GLN A 67 -5.76 10.77 -8.16
CA GLN A 67 -5.46 9.40 -8.58
C GLN A 67 -5.86 9.14 -10.04
N GLY A 68 -7.00 9.66 -10.49
CA GLY A 68 -7.44 9.59 -11.89
C GLY A 68 -6.47 10.32 -12.83
N ILE A 69 -6.08 11.54 -12.47
CA ILE A 69 -5.11 12.34 -13.23
C ILE A 69 -3.76 11.63 -13.31
N PHE A 70 -3.27 11.09 -12.19
CA PHE A 70 -1.99 10.38 -12.15
C PHE A 70 -2.03 9.07 -12.92
N LYS A 71 -3.14 8.31 -12.86
CA LYS A 71 -3.33 7.13 -13.69
C LYS A 71 -3.22 7.47 -15.19
N GLN A 72 -3.88 8.54 -15.63
CA GLN A 72 -3.79 8.98 -17.03
C GLN A 72 -2.36 9.41 -17.41
N ARG A 73 -1.62 10.03 -16.49
CA ARG A 73 -0.28 10.58 -16.75
C ARG A 73 0.85 9.55 -16.64
N TYR A 74 0.75 8.59 -15.74
CA TYR A 74 1.83 7.67 -15.38
C TYR A 74 1.51 6.20 -15.70
N GLY A 75 0.28 5.91 -16.11
CA GLY A 75 -0.19 4.56 -16.44
C GLY A 75 -0.82 3.85 -15.24
N SER A 76 -1.01 2.55 -15.37
CA SER A 76 -1.72 1.71 -14.40
C SER A 76 -0.92 1.35 -13.13
N LEU A 77 0.35 1.75 -13.06
CA LEU A 77 1.24 1.50 -11.93
C LEU A 77 2.20 2.69 -11.79
N TRP A 78 2.14 3.40 -10.67
CA TRP A 78 3.01 4.55 -10.41
C TRP A 78 3.32 4.71 -8.93
N LYS A 79 4.44 5.36 -8.62
CA LYS A 79 4.78 5.74 -7.24
C LYS A 79 4.49 7.22 -6.99
N GLN A 80 4.18 7.56 -5.75
CA GLN A 80 4.09 8.96 -5.30
C GLN A 80 4.52 9.06 -3.84
N HIS A 81 4.86 10.27 -3.41
CA HIS A 81 5.15 10.56 -2.02
C HIS A 81 4.01 11.35 -1.39
N MET A 82 3.66 11.00 -0.15
CA MET A 82 2.78 11.76 0.71
C MET A 82 3.45 11.91 2.08
N GLY A 83 4.04 13.08 2.31
CA GLY A 83 4.92 13.29 3.47
C GLY A 83 6.06 12.26 3.49
N PRO A 84 6.29 11.56 4.61
CA PRO A 84 7.36 10.55 4.72
C PRO A 84 7.01 9.23 4.01
N TYR A 85 5.75 9.03 3.62
CA TYR A 85 5.30 7.78 3.04
C TYR A 85 5.48 7.79 1.51
N MET A 86 6.12 6.73 1.00
CA MET A 86 6.14 6.43 -0.44
C MET A 86 5.09 5.35 -0.71
N THR A 87 4.21 5.62 -1.66
CA THR A 87 3.10 4.72 -2.00
C THR A 87 3.20 4.31 -3.47
N VAL A 88 3.18 3.01 -3.72
CA VAL A 88 2.96 2.43 -5.06
C VAL A 88 1.46 2.26 -5.26
N ASN A 89 0.94 2.82 -6.34
CA ASN A 89 -0.48 2.84 -6.66
C ASN A 89 -0.72 1.88 -7.80
N VAL A 90 -1.69 0.99 -7.63
CA VAL A 90 -2.05 -0.04 -8.60
C VAL A 90 -3.46 0.24 -9.09
N ALA A 91 -3.62 0.48 -10.40
CA ALA A 91 -4.91 0.79 -11.03
C ALA A 91 -5.26 -0.18 -12.16
N CYS A 92 -4.80 -1.42 -12.04
CA CYS A 92 -5.01 -2.53 -12.97
C CYS A 92 -5.50 -3.76 -12.17
N PRO A 93 -6.66 -4.34 -12.52
CA PRO A 93 -7.22 -5.49 -11.81
C PRO A 93 -6.27 -6.69 -11.80
N GLU A 94 -5.60 -6.95 -12.91
CA GLU A 94 -4.67 -8.09 -13.04
C GLU A 94 -3.50 -7.92 -12.06
N LEU A 95 -2.90 -6.73 -11.97
CA LEU A 95 -1.82 -6.47 -11.02
C LEU A 95 -2.33 -6.55 -9.56
N LEU A 96 -3.51 -6.03 -9.30
CA LEU A 96 -4.12 -6.09 -7.97
C LEU A 96 -4.38 -7.54 -7.54
N GLU A 97 -4.86 -8.39 -8.43
CA GLU A 97 -5.06 -9.82 -8.18
C GLU A 97 -3.74 -10.51 -7.76
N HIS A 98 -2.63 -10.18 -8.42
CA HIS A 98 -1.31 -10.72 -8.05
C HIS A 98 -0.90 -10.26 -6.65
N VAL A 99 -1.11 -8.99 -6.31
CA VAL A 99 -0.82 -8.45 -4.97
C VAL A 99 -1.66 -9.16 -3.91
N LEU A 100 -2.97 -9.31 -4.14
CA LEU A 100 -3.88 -9.95 -3.20
C LEU A 100 -3.60 -11.44 -3.02
N ARG A 101 -3.21 -12.16 -4.08
CA ARG A 101 -2.81 -13.58 -3.99
C ARG A 101 -1.51 -13.79 -3.24
N GLN A 102 -0.62 -12.80 -3.26
CA GLN A 102 0.66 -12.82 -2.55
C GLN A 102 0.55 -12.27 -1.13
N GLU A 103 -0.63 -11.82 -0.71
CA GLU A 103 -0.86 -11.28 0.63
C GLU A 103 -0.64 -12.38 1.69
N GLY A 104 0.07 -12.02 2.75
CA GLY A 104 0.39 -12.95 3.84
C GLY A 104 -0.79 -13.21 4.77
N ARG A 105 -0.60 -14.14 5.72
CA ARG A 105 -1.62 -14.51 6.72
C ARG A 105 -2.11 -13.33 7.59
N PHE A 106 -1.26 -12.34 7.81
CA PHE A 106 -1.53 -11.19 8.66
C PHE A 106 -1.37 -9.89 7.86
N PRO A 107 -2.36 -9.51 7.04
CA PRO A 107 -2.29 -8.28 6.25
C PRO A 107 -2.29 -7.03 7.13
N THR A 108 -1.48 -6.05 6.75
CA THR A 108 -1.45 -4.71 7.35
C THR A 108 -1.78 -3.71 6.25
N ARG A 109 -2.83 -2.89 6.48
CA ARG A 109 -3.38 -1.98 5.45
C ARG A 109 -2.77 -0.59 5.49
N CYS A 110 -2.50 -0.07 6.69
CA CYS A 110 -1.92 1.25 6.89
C CYS A 110 -1.33 1.35 8.29
N ASP A 111 -0.38 2.28 8.45
CA ASP A 111 0.20 2.60 9.74
C ASP A 111 -0.84 3.30 10.63
N MET A 112 -1.11 2.70 11.79
CA MET A 112 -2.08 3.18 12.78
C MET A 112 -1.42 3.85 13.98
N ALA A 113 -0.14 4.24 13.89
CA ALA A 113 0.63 4.83 14.98
C ALA A 113 -0.12 5.96 15.72
N LEU A 114 -0.63 6.96 14.98
CA LEU A 114 -1.33 8.10 15.58
C LEU A 114 -2.64 7.70 16.28
N TRP A 115 -3.34 6.70 15.74
CA TRP A 115 -4.58 6.19 16.35
C TRP A 115 -4.26 5.37 17.61
N LYS A 116 -3.21 4.56 17.59
CA LYS A 116 -2.72 3.80 18.76
C LYS A 116 -2.28 4.75 19.87
N GLU A 117 -1.48 5.76 19.55
CA GLU A 117 -1.03 6.79 20.50
C GLU A 117 -2.22 7.51 21.16
N HIS A 118 -3.20 7.94 20.37
CA HIS A 118 -4.40 8.57 20.92
C HIS A 118 -5.13 7.67 21.93
N ARG A 119 -5.21 6.36 21.66
CA ARG A 119 -5.84 5.39 22.55
C ARG A 119 -5.03 5.16 23.81
N ASP A 120 -3.71 5.09 23.70
CA ASP A 120 -2.80 4.93 24.83
C ASP A 120 -2.94 6.09 25.82
N LEU A 121 -2.95 7.32 25.30
CA LEU A 121 -3.15 8.54 26.09
C LEU A 121 -4.48 8.57 26.86
N ARG A 122 -5.47 7.78 26.42
CA ARG A 122 -6.81 7.71 27.02
C ARG A 122 -7.11 6.39 27.71
N GLY A 123 -6.13 5.48 27.80
CA GLY A 123 -6.33 4.14 28.36
C GLY A 123 -7.38 3.31 27.61
N GLN A 124 -7.55 3.53 26.30
CA GLN A 124 -8.52 2.82 25.48
C GLN A 124 -7.93 1.54 24.89
N ALA A 125 -8.62 0.41 25.06
CA ALA A 125 -8.21 -0.88 24.47
C ALA A 125 -8.17 -0.82 22.93
N TYR A 126 -7.33 -1.60 22.26
CA TYR A 126 -7.26 -1.62 20.80
C TYR A 126 -8.31 -2.54 20.17
N GLY A 127 -8.71 -2.26 18.93
CA GLY A 127 -9.65 -3.06 18.16
C GLY A 127 -9.05 -3.61 16.86
N PRO A 128 -9.84 -4.32 16.03
CA PRO A 128 -9.37 -4.90 14.77
C PRO A 128 -8.80 -3.89 13.77
N LEU A 129 -9.15 -2.61 13.87
CA LEU A 129 -8.59 -1.57 13.01
C LEU A 129 -7.18 -1.15 13.46
N THR A 130 -6.91 -1.19 14.75
CA THR A 130 -5.68 -0.68 15.37
C THR A 130 -4.76 -1.78 15.87
N GLU A 131 -5.02 -3.04 15.53
CA GLU A 131 -4.14 -4.17 15.83
C GLU A 131 -3.54 -4.69 14.53
N ASP A 132 -2.38 -5.33 14.65
CA ASP A 132 -1.68 -5.99 13.54
C ASP A 132 -1.28 -7.42 13.92
N GLY A 133 -0.82 -8.20 12.94
CA GLY A 133 -0.24 -9.52 13.19
C GLY A 133 -1.24 -10.53 13.78
N GLU A 134 -0.74 -11.35 14.70
CA GLU A 134 -1.55 -12.38 15.36
C GLU A 134 -2.67 -11.82 16.25
N ARG A 135 -2.46 -10.66 16.86
CA ARG A 135 -3.48 -10.03 17.72
C ARG A 135 -4.68 -9.61 16.90
N TRP A 136 -4.43 -8.94 15.77
CA TRP A 136 -5.45 -8.63 14.77
C TRP A 136 -6.21 -9.89 14.33
N HIS A 137 -5.48 -10.93 13.95
CA HIS A 137 -6.08 -12.17 13.44
C HIS A 137 -6.99 -12.85 14.48
N ARG A 138 -6.57 -12.90 15.75
CA ARG A 138 -7.41 -13.44 16.84
C ARG A 138 -8.69 -12.63 17.04
N LEU A 139 -8.60 -11.30 17.03
CA LEU A 139 -9.78 -10.43 17.13
C LEU A 139 -10.73 -10.66 15.96
N ARG A 140 -10.19 -10.74 14.74
CA ARG A 140 -10.98 -10.98 13.53
C ARG A 140 -11.74 -12.31 13.59
N GLN A 141 -11.05 -13.39 13.95
CA GLN A 141 -11.67 -14.71 14.11
C GLN A 141 -12.77 -14.74 15.18
N GLY A 142 -12.63 -13.96 16.26
CA GLY A 142 -13.65 -13.85 17.30
C GLY A 142 -14.93 -13.18 16.81
N LEU A 143 -14.81 -12.16 15.94
CA LEU A 143 -15.94 -11.45 15.36
C LEU A 143 -16.66 -12.27 14.29
N ASP A 144 -15.93 -12.94 13.39
CA ASP A 144 -16.51 -13.72 12.30
C ASP A 144 -17.34 -14.95 12.77
N ARG A 145 -17.25 -15.31 14.05
CA ARG A 145 -18.04 -16.40 14.66
C ARG A 145 -19.38 -15.95 15.21
N ARG A 146 -19.57 -14.64 15.44
CA ARG A 146 -20.76 -14.11 16.10
C ARG A 146 -21.87 -13.72 15.12
N ASP A 147 -21.52 -13.57 13.84
CA ASP A 147 -22.42 -13.20 12.74
C ASP A 147 -22.84 -14.42 11.88
N ARG A 148 -22.69 -15.64 12.41
CA ARG A 148 -23.24 -16.90 11.87
C ARG A 148 -24.17 -17.54 12.89
#